data_AF-A0A2T0XC31-F1
#
_entry.id   AF-A0A2T0XC31-F1
#
_cell.length_a   1.000
_cell.length_b   1.000
_cell.length_c   1.000
_cell.angle_alpha   90.00
_cell.angle_beta   90.00
_cell.angle_gamma   90.00
#
_symmetry.space_group_name_H-M   'P 1'
#
loop_
_entity.id
_entity.type
_entity.pdbx_description
1 polymer ?
#
loop_
_entity_poly.entity_id
_entity_poly.type
_entity_poly.pdbx_seq_one_letter_code
_entity_poly.pdbx_strand_id
1 'polypeptide(L)'
;MGINRLCWDLINLIPGPDSEISHTRLTELLEAVYRRDELPESFTRKVLNQLERLAYVAEPQLSVKKIDRVYYYKWSEDAARLPIVRNNSKR
;
A
#
# COMPACT_ATOMS: atom_id res chain seq x y z
N MET A 1 -12.00 10.78 -13.41
CA MET A 1 -11.97 10.65 -11.93
C MET A 1 -10.51 10.65 -11.50
N GLY A 2 -10.05 11.71 -10.84
CA GLY A 2 -8.65 11.84 -10.42
C GLY A 2 -8.26 10.71 -9.48
N ILE A 3 -7.08 10.14 -9.69
CA ILE A 3 -6.52 9.13 -8.77
C ILE A 3 -6.44 9.77 -7.39
N ASN A 4 -7.18 9.20 -6.45
CA ASN A 4 -7.23 9.64 -5.05
C ASN A 4 -5.80 9.72 -4.50
N ARG A 5 -5.42 10.85 -3.88
CA ARG A 5 -4.07 11.08 -3.32
C ARG A 5 -3.60 9.92 -2.42
N LEU A 6 -4.53 9.37 -1.63
CA LEU A 6 -4.29 8.20 -0.79
C LEU A 6 -3.81 6.98 -1.59
N CYS A 7 -4.36 6.76 -2.78
CA CYS A 7 -3.98 5.66 -3.64
C CYS A 7 -2.54 5.82 -4.16
N TRP A 8 -2.17 7.05 -4.56
CA TRP A 8 -0.81 7.35 -4.97
C TRP A 8 0.19 7.18 -3.82
N ASP A 9 -0.15 7.65 -2.62
CA ASP A 9 0.72 7.51 -1.47
C ASP A 9 0.91 6.03 -1.10
N LEU A 10 -0.15 5.22 -1.14
CA LEU A 10 -0.06 3.77 -0.91
C LEU A 10 0.87 3.07 -1.91
N ILE A 11 0.75 3.36 -3.21
CA ILE A 11 1.60 2.76 -4.25
C ILE A 11 3.08 3.12 -4.03
N ASN A 12 3.38 4.34 -3.57
CA ASN A 12 4.74 4.78 -3.25
C ASN A 12 5.30 4.22 -1.93
N LEU A 13 4.44 3.68 -1.06
CA LEU A 13 4.85 3.09 0.22
C LEU A 13 4.99 1.56 0.14
N ILE A 14 4.35 0.91 -0.84
CA ILE A 14 4.48 -0.54 -1.02
C ILE A 14 5.90 -0.87 -1.51
N PRO A 15 6.65 -1.72 -0.80
CA PRO A 15 8.02 -2.08 -1.15
C PRO A 15 8.09 -2.94 -2.41
N GLY A 16 9.29 -3.01 -2.98
CA GLY A 16 9.61 -3.93 -4.08
C GLY A 16 9.46 -5.42 -3.73
N PRO A 17 9.78 -6.33 -4.67
CA PRO A 17 9.52 -7.77 -4.51
C PRO A 17 10.23 -8.46 -3.36
N ASP A 18 11.35 -7.89 -2.92
CA ASP A 18 12.24 -8.45 -1.90
C ASP A 18 11.75 -8.20 -0.47
N SER A 19 10.78 -7.31 -0.27
CA SER A 19 10.27 -6.94 1.05
C SER A 19 8.75 -6.85 1.05
N GLU A 20 8.12 -7.02 2.21
CA GLU A 20 6.69 -6.87 2.40
C GLU A 20 6.38 -5.81 3.47
N ILE A 21 5.23 -5.14 3.34
CA ILE A 21 4.76 -4.17 4.34
C ILE A 21 3.33 -4.50 4.76
N SER A 22 3.06 -4.43 6.05
CA SER A 22 1.70 -4.66 6.58
C SER A 22 0.81 -3.44 6.38
N HIS A 23 -0.49 -3.66 6.19
CA HIS A 23 -1.48 -2.59 6.13
C HIS A 23 -1.51 -1.73 7.40
N THR A 24 -1.20 -2.32 8.57
CA THR A 24 -1.06 -1.58 9.83
C THR A 24 0.09 -0.59 9.74
N ARG A 25 1.27 -1.04 9.29
CA ARG A 25 2.44 -0.17 9.10
C ARG A 25 2.20 0.90 8.04
N LEU A 26 1.52 0.57 6.95
CA LEU A 26 1.11 1.55 5.92
C LEU A 26 0.18 2.62 6.50
N THR A 27 -0.77 2.21 7.33
CA THR A 27 -1.68 3.14 8.02
C THR A 27 -0.90 4.09 8.91
N GLU A 28 0.01 3.58 9.76
CA GLU A 28 0.87 4.41 10.63
C GLU A 28 1.68 5.45 9.85
N LEU A 29 2.28 5.04 8.72
CA LEU A 29 3.07 5.93 7.86
C LEU A 29 2.21 7.03 7.23
N LEU A 30 0.98 6.70 6.86
CA LEU A 30 0.04 7.66 6.28
C LEU A 30 -0.56 8.59 7.33
N GLU A 31 -0.86 8.12 8.54
CA GLU A 31 -1.34 8.97 9.64
C GLU A 31 -0.32 10.06 10.01
N ALA A 32 0.98 9.78 9.88
CA ALA A 32 2.02 10.80 10.08
C ALA A 32 1.97 11.92 9.02
N VAL A 33 1.48 11.62 7.81
CA VAL A 33 1.43 12.55 6.67
C VAL A 33 0.08 13.28 6.60
N TYR A 34 -1.00 12.60 6.91
CA TYR A 34 -2.37 13.11 6.93
C TYR A 34 -2.72 13.53 8.36
N ARG A 35 -2.47 14.79 8.73
CA ARG A 35 -2.67 15.33 10.09
C ARG A 35 -3.99 14.89 10.74
N ARG A 36 -3.88 14.53 12.04
CA ARG A 36 -4.83 13.86 12.97
C ARG A 36 -6.26 14.41 13.13
N ASP A 37 -6.70 15.42 12.39
CA ASP A 37 -7.91 16.17 12.78
C ASP A 37 -9.25 15.47 12.47
N GLU A 38 -9.29 14.37 11.71
CA GLU A 38 -10.52 13.59 11.50
C GLU A 38 -10.31 12.06 11.51
N LEU A 39 -10.50 11.47 12.71
CA LEU A 39 -10.96 10.11 13.04
C LEU A 39 -10.09 8.88 12.64
N PRO A 40 -9.47 8.18 13.62
CA PRO A 40 -8.52 7.08 13.37
C PRO A 40 -9.14 5.74 12.90
N GLU A 41 -10.34 5.37 13.36
CA GLU A 41 -10.96 4.09 12.97
C GLU A 41 -11.48 4.08 11.53
N SER A 42 -12.03 5.20 11.07
CA SER A 42 -12.50 5.34 9.68
C SER A 42 -11.32 5.36 8.71
N PHE A 43 -10.18 5.92 9.13
CA PHE A 43 -8.98 6.02 8.30
C PHE A 43 -8.32 4.66 8.07
N THR A 44 -8.12 3.86 9.12
CA THR A 44 -7.56 2.50 8.99
C THR A 44 -8.40 1.65 8.04
N ARG A 45 -9.73 1.68 8.18
CA ARG A 45 -10.65 0.97 7.29
C ARG A 45 -10.59 1.50 5.86
N LYS A 46 -10.44 2.82 5.68
CA LYS A 46 -10.28 3.45 4.37
C LYS A 46 -8.98 3.04 3.68
N VAL A 47 -7.87 2.97 4.42
CA VAL A 47 -6.58 2.47 3.93
C VAL A 47 -6.71 1.02 3.49
N LEU A 48 -7.30 0.16 4.32
CA LEU A 48 -7.49 -1.25 4.00
C LEU A 48 -8.37 -1.44 2.75
N ASN A 49 -9.52 -0.79 2.68
CA ASN A 49 -10.40 -0.86 1.49
C ASN A 49 -9.69 -0.38 0.23
N GLN A 50 -8.85 0.65 0.33
CA GLN A 50 -8.11 1.18 -0.81
C GLN A 50 -6.99 0.23 -1.23
N LEU A 51 -6.31 -0.42 -0.29
CA LEU A 51 -5.29 -1.44 -0.55
C LEU A 51 -5.88 -2.69 -1.20
N GLU A 52 -7.03 -3.17 -0.74
CA GLU A 52 -7.74 -4.30 -1.36
C GLU A 52 -8.14 -3.96 -2.80
N ARG A 53 -8.70 -2.76 -3.02
CA ARG A 53 -9.03 -2.30 -4.37
C ARG A 53 -7.80 -2.16 -5.26
N LEU A 54 -6.69 -1.65 -4.71
CA LEU A 54 -5.43 -1.53 -5.44
C LEU A 54 -4.91 -2.90 -5.86
N ALA A 55 -4.88 -3.86 -4.93
CA ALA A 55 -4.45 -5.23 -5.21
C ALA A 55 -5.28 -5.89 -6.29
N TYR A 56 -6.61 -5.73 -6.24
CA TYR A 56 -7.50 -6.27 -7.25
C TYR A 56 -7.25 -5.67 -8.65
N VAL A 57 -6.99 -4.36 -8.74
CA VAL A 57 -6.74 -3.70 -10.04
C VAL A 57 -5.33 -3.97 -10.57
N ALA A 58 -4.36 -4.13 -9.67
CA ALA A 58 -2.95 -4.32 -10.01
C ALA A 58 -2.54 -5.79 -10.02
N GLU A 59 -3.47 -6.74 -10.10
CA GLU A 59 -3.15 -8.16 -10.23
C GLU A 59 -2.63 -8.44 -11.67
N PRO A 60 -1.53 -9.22 -11.85
CA PRO A 60 -0.72 -9.95 -10.86
C PRO A 60 0.50 -9.16 -10.36
N GLN A 61 0.59 -7.86 -10.61
CA GLN A 61 1.73 -7.03 -10.21
C GLN A 61 1.82 -6.79 -8.70
N LEU A 62 0.71 -6.81 -7.98
CA LEU A 62 0.69 -6.62 -6.53
C LEU A 62 0.28 -7.91 -5.82
N SER A 63 1.14 -8.42 -4.94
CA SER A 63 0.88 -9.61 -4.13
C SER A 63 0.36 -9.22 -2.75
N VAL A 64 -0.66 -9.96 -2.31
CA VAL A 64 -1.25 -9.81 -0.96
C VAL A 64 -1.15 -11.13 -0.22
N LYS A 65 -0.63 -11.07 1.00
CA LYS A 65 -0.51 -12.21 1.91
C LYS A 65 -1.22 -11.88 3.21
N LYS A 66 -2.12 -12.75 3.67
CA LYS A 66 -2.79 -12.62 4.97
C LYS A 66 -2.14 -13.56 5.98
N ILE A 67 -1.70 -13.00 7.10
CA ILE A 67 -1.19 -13.75 8.27
C ILE A 67 -2.03 -13.32 9.46
N ASP A 68 -2.76 -14.26 10.06
CA ASP A 68 -3.77 -13.99 11.09
C ASP A 68 -4.81 -12.94 10.64
N ARG A 69 -4.76 -11.75 11.26
CA ARG A 69 -5.63 -10.60 10.94
C ARG A 69 -4.91 -9.50 10.18
N VAL A 70 -3.66 -9.73 9.76
CA VAL A 70 -2.80 -8.73 9.13
C VAL A 70 -2.55 -9.06 7.66
N TYR A 71 -2.87 -8.10 6.80
CA TYR A 71 -2.58 -8.14 5.38
C TYR A 71 -1.22 -7.51 5.11
N TYR A 72 -0.40 -8.20 4.33
CA TYR A 72 0.94 -7.82 3.88
C TYR A 72 0.92 -7.63 2.37
N TYR A 73 1.58 -6.58 1.89
CA TYR A 73 1.59 -6.17 0.50
C TYR A 73 3.03 -6.05 0.00
N LYS A 74 3.25 -6.50 -1.22
CA LYS A 74 4.51 -6.30 -1.94
C LYS A 74 4.29 -6.32 -3.45
N TRP A 75 5.14 -5.62 -4.19
CA TRP A 75 5.19 -5.76 -5.65
C TRP A 75 5.69 -7.15 -6.04
N SER A 76 5.24 -7.68 -7.17
CA SER A 76 5.75 -8.93 -7.73
C SER A 76 7.04 -8.70 -8.51
N GLU A 77 7.77 -9.78 -8.80
CA GLU A 77 8.99 -9.70 -9.62
C GLU A 77 8.71 -9.14 -11.02
N ASP A 78 7.55 -9.48 -11.60
CA ASP A 78 7.12 -8.93 -12.89
C ASP A 78 6.95 -7.41 -12.84
N ALA A 79 6.56 -6.88 -11.69
CA ALA A 79 6.37 -5.46 -11.45
C ALA A 79 7.70 -4.73 -11.21
N ALA A 80 8.82 -5.42 -10.99
CA ALA A 80 10.14 -4.83 -10.75
C ALA A 80 10.63 -3.94 -11.90
N ARG A 81 10.10 -4.13 -13.12
CA ARG A 81 10.38 -3.27 -14.27
C ARG A 81 9.75 -1.88 -14.16
N LEU A 82 8.69 -1.73 -13.35
CA LEU A 82 7.95 -0.47 -13.24
C LEU A 82 8.80 0.58 -12.50
N PRO A 83 8.85 1.84 -12.98
CA PRO A 83 9.67 2.89 -12.37
C PRO A 83 9.37 3.09 -10.87
N ILE A 84 8.10 3.00 -10.47
CA ILE A 84 7.69 3.16 -9.08
C ILE A 84 8.24 2.05 -8.18
N VAL A 85 8.24 0.81 -8.68
CA VAL A 85 8.76 -0.36 -7.95
C VAL A 85 10.27 -0.25 -7.81
N ARG A 86 10.98 0.16 -8.87
CA ARG A 86 12.43 0.41 -8.84
C ARG A 86 12.84 1.48 -7.82
N ASN A 87 12.00 2.50 -7.61
CA ASN A 87 12.26 3.53 -6.61
C ASN A 87 12.02 2.99 -5.19
N ASN A 88 11.03 2.13 -5.02
CA ASN A 88 10.68 1.56 -3.71
C ASN A 88 11.65 0.44 -3.28
N SER A 89 12.31 -0.26 -4.20
CA SER A 89 13.38 -1.23 -3.89
C SER A 89 14.71 -0.59 -3.44
N LYS A 90 14.88 0.72 -3.62
CA LYS A 90 16.11 1.45 -3.25
C LYS A 90 16.03 2.14 -1.89
N ARG A 91 14.87 2.09 -1.25
CA ARG A 91 14.60 2.66 0.07
C ARG A 91 14.82 1.62 1.15
#